data_AF-A0A2E2C5G6-F1
#
_entry.id   AF-A0A2E2C5G6-F1
#
_cell.length_a   1.000
_cell.length_b   1.000
_cell.length_c   1.000
_cell.angle_alpha   90.00
_cell.angle_beta   90.00
_cell.angle_gamma   90.00
#
_symmetry.space_group_name_H-M   'P 1'
#
loop_
_entity.id
_entity.type
_entity.pdbx_description
1 polymer ?
#
loop_
_entity_poly.entity_id
_entity_poly.type
_entity_poly.pdbx_seq_one_letter_code
_entity_poly.pdbx_strand_id
1 'polypeptide(L)'
;MPIQSLHNSYRSYDEFSELVDGLFPDISDDDSQTPTFGPKIESMETNLRSGEHIKTFGPKVRTTLSSNVSVGRKKERSIYTWLRNRTSGLDYGKEIAGRKGKHPIHINTNEEVLAFFDDLRKGRRTWLNKIKNQDFIDHRKKKVTFYFAGDSRSKNDETLVLIDIDCKKFGTLEGAMAFANFLKEHYFPNLYIEISTHGNGAHGYFVLSKYGYGATVINDLLLHRLQTWLRQIMNEQKFDIENVEIKGTLPVVEWGDEKYEVLTYKSGTLAKLPRIETPEQEEQLRNTTVLTVNDLQKLPVIEESKVNKSTKTRNTATAHVGSISGKHISQDELGHLDGHYWQVADSLMEVHALNTSGKTVATIEDVAIFLMLLKFFTENMNADGSLPVNRWSEMWKSVFEACDINRAFCPQRFKAIRDHLSGLGLLDWQDENYRIGWTDEDGKYHKGKACKWRASKEFMTKLEIPVVAVVKKEGRGRTSFIRTTLIEFFKSITQLASEETTRPVLFDPEASLRLNPDEINHFIKPFEPFTSLAA
;
A
#
# COMPACT_ATOMS: atom_id res chain seq x y z
N MET A 1 -18.12 -46.99 23.04
CA MET A 1 -18.88 -46.08 22.16
C MET A 1 -17.88 -45.21 21.42
N PRO A 2 -17.83 -45.21 20.08
CA PRO A 2 -16.93 -44.35 19.35
C PRO A 2 -17.52 -42.94 19.23
N ILE A 3 -16.71 -41.94 19.57
CA ILE A 3 -17.00 -40.52 19.36
C ILE A 3 -16.99 -40.28 17.85
N GLN A 4 -18.16 -40.02 17.27
CA GLN A 4 -18.28 -39.55 15.90
C GLN A 4 -17.64 -38.17 15.79
N SER A 5 -16.54 -38.08 15.04
CA SER A 5 -15.93 -36.83 14.62
C SER A 5 -16.86 -36.13 13.63
N LEU A 6 -17.57 -35.10 14.08
CA LEU A 6 -18.25 -34.15 13.20
C LEU A 6 -17.19 -33.29 12.50
N HIS A 7 -16.80 -33.70 11.29
CA HIS A 7 -16.13 -32.83 10.33
C HIS A 7 -17.17 -31.85 9.75
N ASN A 8 -17.34 -30.70 10.40
CA ASN A 8 -17.94 -29.54 9.74
C ASN A 8 -16.81 -28.68 9.19
N SER A 9 -16.54 -28.80 7.88
CA SER A 9 -15.67 -27.86 7.17
C SER A 9 -16.45 -26.56 6.97
N TYR A 10 -16.00 -25.48 7.59
CA TYR A 10 -16.51 -24.15 7.35
C TYR A 10 -15.81 -23.58 6.10
N ARG A 11 -16.58 -23.14 5.10
CA ARG A 11 -16.13 -22.72 3.76
C ARG A 11 -16.15 -21.20 3.53
N SER A 12 -16.50 -20.35 4.51
CA SER A 12 -16.57 -18.89 4.27
C SER A 12 -16.29 -18.01 5.49
N TYR A 13 -15.95 -16.74 5.24
CA TYR A 13 -15.82 -15.67 6.25
C TYR A 13 -17.13 -15.45 7.03
N ASP A 14 -18.29 -15.77 6.46
CA ASP A 14 -19.59 -15.61 7.09
C ASP A 14 -19.73 -16.52 8.33
N GLU A 15 -19.21 -17.75 8.25
CA GLU A 15 -19.16 -18.68 9.38
C GLU A 15 -18.17 -18.26 10.48
N PHE A 16 -17.10 -17.54 10.10
CA PHE A 16 -16.21 -16.89 11.07
C PHE A 16 -16.92 -15.74 11.79
N SER A 17 -17.69 -14.95 11.05
CA SER A 17 -18.35 -13.80 11.64
C SER A 17 -19.45 -14.20 12.63
N GLU A 18 -20.19 -15.29 12.36
CA GLU A 18 -21.17 -15.84 13.31
C GLU A 18 -20.49 -16.37 14.58
N LEU A 19 -19.29 -16.96 14.46
CA LEU A 19 -18.50 -17.41 15.61
C LEU A 19 -17.93 -16.24 16.42
N VAL A 20 -17.44 -15.18 15.76
CA VAL A 20 -16.97 -13.97 16.44
C VAL A 20 -18.13 -13.29 17.16
N ASP A 21 -19.26 -13.07 16.50
CA ASP A 21 -20.42 -12.43 17.13
C ASP A 21 -21.05 -13.34 18.22
N GLY A 22 -20.97 -14.67 18.08
CA GLY A 22 -21.43 -15.64 19.10
C GLY A 22 -20.49 -15.80 20.31
N LEU A 23 -19.18 -15.55 20.13
CA LEU A 23 -18.20 -15.49 21.23
C LEU A 23 -18.23 -14.13 21.96
N PHE A 24 -18.88 -13.11 21.38
CA PHE A 24 -19.07 -11.77 21.94
C PHE A 24 -20.56 -11.39 21.91
N PRO A 25 -21.41 -11.94 22.81
CA PRO A 25 -22.68 -11.30 23.07
C PRO A 25 -22.42 -9.82 23.38
N ASP A 26 -23.21 -8.91 22.80
CA ASP A 26 -23.18 -7.49 23.13
C ASP A 26 -23.14 -7.35 24.65
N ILE A 27 -21.95 -7.06 25.21
CA ILE A 27 -21.82 -6.59 26.58
C ILE A 27 -22.25 -5.13 26.52
N SER A 28 -23.55 -4.91 26.35
CA SER A 28 -24.19 -3.62 26.56
C SER A 28 -24.98 -3.68 27.86
N ASP A 29 -24.81 -2.62 28.64
CA ASP A 29 -25.74 -2.12 29.66
C ASP A 29 -25.30 -2.34 31.11
N ASP A 30 -24.20 -1.69 31.50
CA ASP A 30 -24.10 -1.06 32.81
C ASP A 30 -23.54 0.37 32.64
N ASP A 31 -24.38 1.27 32.12
CA ASP A 31 -24.18 2.70 32.27
C ASP A 31 -25.44 3.28 32.91
N SER A 32 -25.27 3.62 34.18
CA SER A 32 -26.21 4.29 35.05
C SER A 32 -26.76 5.59 34.43
N GLN A 33 -28.09 5.69 34.46
CA GLN A 33 -28.94 6.88 34.47
C GLN A 33 -28.27 8.25 34.29
N THR A 34 -28.59 8.90 33.17
CA THR A 34 -28.72 10.37 33.11
C THR A 34 -30.12 10.71 32.58
N PRO A 35 -30.93 11.51 33.28
CA PRO A 35 -32.27 11.87 32.84
C PRO A 35 -32.21 13.01 31.81
N THR A 36 -32.78 12.79 30.62
CA THR A 36 -33.05 13.84 29.64
C THR A 36 -34.35 14.57 29.98
N PHE A 37 -34.22 15.85 30.32
CA PHE A 37 -35.30 16.85 30.29
C PHE A 37 -35.32 17.53 28.90
N GLY A 38 -36.51 17.73 28.31
CA GLY A 38 -36.73 18.74 27.26
C GLY A 38 -37.71 18.34 26.16
N PRO A 39 -38.61 19.23 25.69
CA PRO A 39 -39.95 18.85 25.22
C PRO A 39 -40.05 18.63 23.70
N LYS A 40 -41.07 17.84 23.33
CA LYS A 40 -41.58 17.69 21.96
C LYS A 40 -42.11 19.03 21.43
N ILE A 41 -41.66 19.42 20.24
CA ILE A 41 -42.31 20.46 19.44
C ILE A 41 -42.83 19.79 18.16
N GLU A 42 -44.14 19.88 17.97
CA GLU A 42 -44.86 19.53 16.75
C GLU A 42 -44.98 20.75 15.82
N SER A 43 -44.92 20.46 14.52
CA SER A 43 -45.51 21.19 13.39
C SER A 43 -44.91 22.54 12.95
N MET A 44 -44.58 22.65 11.65
CA MET A 44 -45.35 23.44 10.66
C MET A 44 -44.71 23.34 9.27
N GLU A 45 -45.54 23.04 8.28
CA GLU A 45 -45.27 23.21 6.85
C GLU A 45 -45.45 24.71 6.45
N THR A 46 -44.76 25.19 5.40
CA THR A 46 -45.35 25.60 4.10
C THR A 46 -44.40 26.45 3.22
N ASN A 47 -44.25 25.99 1.96
CA ASN A 47 -44.21 26.67 0.65
C ASN A 47 -43.61 28.09 0.45
N LEU A 48 -42.71 28.25 -0.55
CA LEU A 48 -42.88 29.12 -1.75
C LEU A 48 -41.68 29.14 -2.74
N ARG A 49 -41.97 28.69 -3.97
CA ARG A 49 -41.69 29.23 -5.34
C ARG A 49 -40.28 29.53 -5.91
N SER A 50 -40.14 29.04 -7.17
CA SER A 50 -39.53 29.59 -8.41
C SER A 50 -38.04 29.99 -8.40
N GLY A 51 -37.18 29.63 -9.35
CA GLY A 51 -37.29 28.94 -10.62
C GLY A 51 -36.17 29.46 -11.53
N GLU A 52 -35.35 28.59 -12.12
CA GLU A 52 -34.57 28.88 -13.34
C GLU A 52 -34.08 27.56 -13.95
N HIS A 53 -34.41 27.34 -15.22
CA HIS A 53 -34.07 26.12 -15.96
C HIS A 53 -32.64 26.20 -16.50
N ILE A 54 -31.69 25.60 -15.78
CA ILE A 54 -30.39 25.23 -16.34
C ILE A 54 -30.52 23.81 -16.93
N LYS A 55 -30.20 23.66 -18.22
CA LYS A 55 -30.12 22.36 -18.90
C LYS A 55 -28.96 21.55 -18.30
N THR A 56 -29.23 20.72 -17.31
CA THR A 56 -28.27 19.72 -16.82
C THR A 56 -28.31 18.48 -17.72
N PHE A 57 -27.18 18.19 -18.38
CA PHE A 57 -26.91 16.87 -18.93
C PHE A 57 -26.49 15.95 -17.77
N GLY A 58 -27.44 15.17 -17.26
CA GLY A 58 -27.17 14.11 -16.29
C GLY A 58 -28.25 13.04 -16.37
N PRO A 59 -27.93 11.74 -16.17
CA PRO A 59 -28.97 10.73 -16.02
C PRO A 59 -29.84 11.17 -14.84
N LYS A 60 -31.16 11.08 -15.00
CA LYS A 60 -32.12 11.34 -13.91
C LYS A 60 -31.72 10.49 -12.72
N VAL A 61 -30.97 11.06 -11.78
CA VAL A 61 -30.81 10.49 -10.45
C VAL A 61 -32.21 10.53 -9.89
N ARG A 62 -32.84 9.35 -9.88
CA ARG A 62 -34.14 9.16 -9.30
C ARG A 62 -33.94 9.52 -7.83
N THR A 63 -34.42 10.69 -7.41
CA THR A 63 -34.74 10.94 -6.00
C THR A 63 -35.90 10.02 -5.68
N THR A 64 -35.66 8.71 -5.66
CA THR A 64 -36.47 7.84 -4.84
C THR A 64 -36.18 8.32 -3.43
N LEU A 65 -37.06 9.17 -2.91
CA LEU A 65 -37.57 8.91 -1.57
C LEU A 65 -37.84 7.41 -1.55
N SER A 66 -36.87 6.65 -1.01
CA SER A 66 -36.92 5.21 -0.90
C SER A 66 -37.97 4.90 0.16
N SER A 67 -39.24 5.10 -0.19
CA SER A 67 -40.37 4.88 0.69
C SER A 67 -40.74 3.39 0.76
N ASN A 68 -40.08 2.50 0.01
CA ASN A 68 -40.53 1.10 -0.11
C ASN A 68 -39.43 0.03 -0.01
N VAL A 69 -38.27 0.32 0.59
CA VAL A 69 -37.32 -0.73 1.06
C VAL A 69 -36.75 -0.36 2.43
N SER A 70 -37.61 -0.25 3.44
CA SER A 70 -37.17 -0.34 4.84
C SER A 70 -37.89 -1.50 5.49
N VAL A 71 -37.49 -2.72 5.13
CA VAL A 71 -37.61 -3.85 6.07
C VAL A 71 -36.91 -3.35 7.35
N GLY A 72 -37.67 -3.20 8.43
CA GLY A 72 -37.31 -2.38 9.59
C GLY A 72 -35.89 -2.59 10.10
N ARG A 73 -34.94 -1.78 9.62
CA ARG A 73 -33.60 -1.71 10.19
C ARG A 73 -33.76 -1.15 11.59
N LYS A 74 -33.49 -1.98 12.60
CA LYS A 74 -33.41 -1.50 13.99
C LYS A 74 -32.39 -0.37 14.01
N LYS A 75 -32.83 0.83 14.40
CA LYS A 75 -31.92 1.98 14.55
C LYS A 75 -30.81 1.56 15.52
N GLU A 76 -29.57 1.55 15.04
CA GLU A 76 -28.41 1.20 15.88
C GLU A 76 -28.36 2.17 17.06
N ARG A 77 -28.38 1.61 18.28
CA ARG A 77 -28.58 2.39 19.52
C ARG A 77 -27.55 3.51 19.71
N SER A 78 -26.29 3.28 19.31
CA SER A 78 -25.20 4.25 19.43
C SER A 78 -24.55 4.56 18.09
N ILE A 79 -23.99 5.76 17.97
CA ILE A 79 -23.21 6.14 16.79
C ILE A 79 -21.91 5.36 16.65
N TYR A 80 -21.36 4.90 17.77
CA TYR A 80 -20.15 4.07 17.78
C TYR A 80 -20.42 2.70 17.17
N THR A 81 -21.57 2.10 17.46
CA THR A 81 -22.03 0.87 16.81
C THR A 81 -22.21 1.10 15.30
N TRP A 82 -22.82 2.23 14.91
CA TRP A 82 -23.01 2.59 13.51
C TRP A 82 -21.70 2.75 12.74
N LEU A 83 -20.69 3.38 13.36
CA LEU A 83 -19.36 3.51 12.78
C LEU A 83 -18.64 2.16 12.68
N ARG A 84 -18.67 1.32 13.73
CA ARG A 84 -18.02 -0.01 13.72
C ARG A 84 -18.60 -0.97 12.68
N ASN A 85 -19.88 -0.83 12.36
CA ASN A 85 -20.53 -1.66 11.34
C ASN A 85 -20.18 -1.25 9.90
N ARG A 86 -19.48 -0.12 9.73
CA ARG A 86 -19.08 0.46 8.44
C ARG A 86 -17.58 0.71 8.34
N THR A 87 -16.81 0.27 9.33
CA THR A 87 -15.35 0.40 9.36
C THR A 87 -14.72 -0.95 9.65
N SER A 88 -13.46 -1.12 9.27
CA SER A 88 -12.76 -2.38 9.45
C SER A 88 -12.56 -2.71 10.93
N GLY A 89 -12.89 -3.94 11.31
CA GLY A 89 -12.50 -4.51 12.61
C GLY A 89 -11.06 -5.03 12.66
N LEU A 90 -10.38 -5.11 11.51
CA LEU A 90 -9.00 -5.58 11.39
C LEU A 90 -8.01 -4.40 11.33
N ASP A 91 -8.44 -3.28 10.75
CA ASP A 91 -7.55 -2.19 10.33
C ASP A 91 -8.11 -0.83 10.74
N TYR A 92 -7.38 -0.18 11.63
CA TYR A 92 -7.64 1.18 12.05
C TYR A 92 -6.33 1.83 12.46
N GLY A 93 -6.35 3.15 12.55
CA GLY A 93 -5.15 3.91 12.83
C GLY A 93 -5.30 4.93 13.95
N LYS A 94 -4.15 5.40 14.41
CA LYS A 94 -4.03 6.46 15.40
C LYS A 94 -2.98 7.46 14.97
N GLU A 95 -3.23 8.73 15.22
CA GLU A 95 -2.24 9.77 15.04
C GLU A 95 -1.13 9.64 16.09
N ILE A 96 0.12 9.57 15.63
CA ILE A 96 1.30 9.55 16.50
C ILE A 96 2.22 10.71 16.13
N ALA A 97 2.81 11.33 17.15
CA ALA A 97 3.84 12.34 16.97
C ALA A 97 5.16 11.65 16.54
N GLY A 98 5.62 11.94 15.32
CA GLY A 98 6.92 11.52 14.82
C GLY A 98 7.88 12.70 14.70
N ARG A 99 9.12 12.41 14.27
CA ARG A 99 10.17 13.43 14.05
C ARG A 99 9.77 14.49 13.03
N LYS A 100 8.95 14.13 12.03
CA LYS A 100 8.46 15.03 10.96
C LYS A 100 7.07 15.60 11.24
N GLY A 101 6.60 15.51 12.48
CA GLY A 101 5.24 15.90 12.87
C GLY A 101 4.32 14.71 13.05
N LYS A 102 3.03 15.01 13.19
CA LYS A 102 1.99 14.03 13.44
C LYS A 102 1.61 13.31 12.15
N HIS A 103 1.47 12.00 12.21
CA HIS A 103 1.03 11.18 11.09
C HIS A 103 0.19 10.00 11.59
N PRO A 104 -0.76 9.51 10.78
CA PRO A 104 -1.49 8.30 11.09
C PRO A 104 -0.57 7.08 10.98
N ILE A 105 -0.70 6.14 11.91
CA ILE A 105 -0.15 4.80 11.78
C ILE A 105 -1.25 3.75 11.96
N HIS A 106 -1.14 2.62 11.29
CA HIS A 106 -1.98 1.45 11.55
C HIS A 106 -1.66 0.90 12.95
N ILE A 107 -2.70 0.59 13.73
CA ILE A 107 -2.52 0.00 15.07
C ILE A 107 -2.24 -1.49 14.98
N ASN A 108 -2.92 -2.20 14.07
CA ASN A 108 -2.60 -3.58 13.76
C ASN A 108 -1.73 -3.57 12.50
N THR A 109 -0.48 -3.99 12.64
CA THR A 109 0.44 -4.18 11.51
C THR A 109 -0.01 -5.37 10.64
N ASN A 110 0.46 -5.43 9.40
CA ASN A 110 0.15 -6.56 8.51
C ASN A 110 0.60 -7.88 9.14
N GLU A 111 1.77 -7.89 9.77
CA GLU A 111 2.34 -9.05 10.44
C GLU A 111 1.47 -9.51 11.61
N GLU A 112 0.93 -8.59 12.42
CA GLU A 112 0.02 -8.91 13.52
C GLU A 112 -1.31 -9.48 13.02
N VAL A 113 -1.85 -8.97 11.90
CA VAL A 113 -3.08 -9.50 11.30
C VAL A 113 -2.84 -10.92 10.76
N LEU A 114 -1.73 -11.16 10.07
CA LEU A 114 -1.37 -12.50 9.59
C LEU A 114 -1.15 -13.47 10.76
N ALA A 115 -0.43 -13.05 11.80
CA ALA A 115 -0.20 -13.85 13.00
C ALA A 115 -1.51 -14.18 13.72
N PHE A 116 -2.44 -13.22 13.79
CA PHE A 116 -3.77 -13.44 14.35
C PHE A 116 -4.53 -14.56 13.62
N PHE A 117 -4.52 -14.57 12.29
CA PHE A 117 -5.20 -15.64 11.54
C PHE A 117 -4.48 -16.98 11.64
N ASP A 118 -3.14 -17.01 11.64
CA ASP A 118 -2.38 -18.24 11.86
C ASP A 118 -2.60 -18.82 13.27
N ASP A 119 -2.72 -17.97 14.29
CA ASP A 119 -3.11 -18.38 15.64
C ASP A 119 -4.51 -19.02 15.66
N LEU A 120 -5.49 -18.39 15.01
CA LEU A 120 -6.83 -18.94 14.90
C LEU A 120 -6.84 -20.29 14.18
N ARG A 121 -6.06 -20.43 13.09
CA ARG A 121 -5.89 -21.69 12.36
C ARG A 121 -5.34 -22.80 13.26
N LYS A 122 -4.42 -22.45 14.16
CA LYS A 122 -3.84 -23.36 15.17
C LYS A 122 -4.75 -23.59 16.39
N GLY A 123 -5.98 -23.06 16.39
CA GLY A 123 -6.92 -23.17 17.50
C GLY A 123 -6.52 -22.37 18.74
N ARG A 124 -5.60 -21.40 18.61
CA ARG A 124 -5.17 -20.54 19.72
C ARG A 124 -6.14 -19.38 19.91
N ARG A 125 -6.40 -19.04 21.16
CA ARG A 125 -7.20 -17.87 21.53
C ARG A 125 -6.33 -16.62 21.39
N THR A 126 -6.62 -15.79 20.40
CA THR A 126 -5.87 -14.57 20.07
C THR A 126 -6.83 -13.42 19.78
N TRP A 127 -6.32 -12.18 19.77
CA TRP A 127 -7.11 -10.97 19.62
C TRP A 127 -6.31 -9.88 18.90
N LEU A 128 -6.93 -9.23 17.93
CA LEU A 128 -6.45 -7.95 17.42
C LEU A 128 -6.94 -6.80 18.29
N ASN A 129 -6.19 -5.70 18.27
CA ASN A 129 -6.68 -4.46 18.85
C ASN A 129 -7.91 -3.99 18.08
N LYS A 130 -8.90 -3.46 18.81
CA LYS A 130 -10.14 -2.92 18.25
C LYS A 130 -10.36 -1.52 18.81
N ILE A 131 -11.03 -0.68 18.03
CA ILE A 131 -11.45 0.65 18.49
C ILE A 131 -12.54 0.56 19.58
N LYS A 132 -12.22 1.06 20.77
CA LYS A 132 -13.07 1.03 21.96
C LYS A 132 -14.02 2.24 21.97
N ASN A 133 -15.08 2.19 22.78
CA ASN A 133 -15.97 3.36 22.94
C ASN A 133 -15.19 4.59 23.45
N GLN A 134 -14.22 4.37 24.35
CA GLN A 134 -13.35 5.43 24.85
C GLN A 134 -12.52 6.09 23.73
N ASP A 135 -12.07 5.32 22.73
CA ASP A 135 -11.30 5.87 21.61
C ASP A 135 -12.16 6.82 20.75
N PHE A 136 -13.42 6.48 20.51
CA PHE A 136 -14.37 7.40 19.85
C PHE A 136 -14.63 8.66 20.69
N ILE A 137 -14.75 8.52 22.01
CA ILE A 137 -14.93 9.66 22.92
C ILE A 137 -13.69 10.56 22.90
N ASP A 138 -12.49 9.99 22.96
CA ASP A 138 -11.24 10.73 22.91
C ASP A 138 -11.01 11.39 21.54
N HIS A 139 -11.46 10.74 20.46
CA HIS A 139 -11.52 11.31 19.13
C HIS A 139 -12.39 12.56 19.05
N ARG A 140 -13.64 12.42 19.51
CA ARG A 140 -14.62 13.51 19.57
C ARG A 140 -14.10 14.67 20.41
N LYS A 141 -13.49 14.38 21.56
CA LYS A 141 -12.91 15.38 22.48
C LYS A 141 -11.57 15.95 21.99
N LYS A 142 -11.12 15.59 20.78
CA LYS A 142 -9.86 16.06 20.16
C LYS A 142 -8.61 15.76 21.00
N LYS A 143 -8.67 14.76 21.88
CA LYS A 143 -7.52 14.31 22.67
C LYS A 143 -6.54 13.50 21.82
N VAL A 144 -7.09 12.65 20.96
CA VAL A 144 -6.37 11.75 20.05
C VAL A 144 -7.10 11.72 18.73
N THR A 145 -6.41 11.84 17.60
CA THR A 145 -7.04 11.60 16.29
C THR A 145 -6.94 10.12 15.95
N PHE A 146 -8.08 9.52 15.63
CA PHE A 146 -8.21 8.13 15.22
C PHE A 146 -8.66 8.08 13.77
N TYR A 147 -8.27 7.02 13.10
CA TYR A 147 -8.49 6.78 11.69
C TYR A 147 -9.12 5.40 11.51
N PHE A 148 -9.86 5.21 10.43
CA PHE A 148 -10.48 3.96 10.03
C PHE A 148 -10.00 3.54 8.64
N ALA A 149 -9.97 2.24 8.38
CA ALA A 149 -10.07 1.70 7.03
C ALA A 149 -11.51 1.24 6.77
N GLY A 150 -11.90 1.13 5.50
CA GLY A 150 -13.24 0.68 5.12
C GLY A 150 -13.50 -0.77 5.52
N ASP A 151 -14.76 -1.17 5.67
CA ASP A 151 -15.12 -2.52 6.09
C ASP A 151 -15.04 -3.53 4.94
N SER A 152 -14.13 -4.50 5.03
CA SER A 152 -13.97 -5.56 4.02
C SER A 152 -14.84 -6.81 4.25
N ARG A 153 -15.61 -6.88 5.35
CA ARG A 153 -16.42 -8.05 5.70
C ARG A 153 -17.57 -8.24 4.72
N SER A 154 -17.76 -9.47 4.23
CA SER A 154 -18.88 -9.85 3.35
C SER A 154 -20.24 -9.61 4.01
N LYS A 155 -20.38 -10.00 5.28
CA LYS A 155 -21.63 -9.84 6.05
C LYS A 155 -22.12 -8.40 6.22
N ASN A 156 -21.21 -7.43 6.13
CA ASN A 156 -21.53 -6.03 6.27
C ASN A 156 -21.64 -5.45 4.87
N ASP A 157 -22.85 -5.21 4.40
CA ASP A 157 -23.10 -4.68 3.06
C ASP A 157 -22.67 -3.23 2.88
N GLU A 158 -22.22 -2.55 3.93
CA GLU A 158 -21.93 -1.12 3.92
C GLU A 158 -20.52 -0.82 4.44
N THR A 159 -19.90 0.21 3.89
CA THR A 159 -18.63 0.77 4.36
C THR A 159 -18.68 2.30 4.32
N LEU A 160 -18.01 2.94 5.27
CA LEU A 160 -17.81 4.38 5.27
C LEU A 160 -16.65 4.72 4.33
N VAL A 161 -16.78 5.81 3.58
CA VAL A 161 -15.75 6.33 2.68
C VAL A 161 -15.59 7.83 2.91
N LEU A 162 -14.36 8.32 2.80
CA LEU A 162 -14.00 9.73 2.97
C LEU A 162 -13.51 10.31 1.65
N ILE A 163 -14.10 11.45 1.25
CA ILE A 163 -13.58 12.38 0.25
C ILE A 163 -12.73 13.42 0.99
N ASP A 164 -11.41 13.34 0.81
CA ASP A 164 -10.43 14.24 1.43
C ASP A 164 -10.09 15.37 0.45
N ILE A 165 -10.49 16.60 0.78
CA ILE A 165 -10.28 17.81 -0.04
C ILE A 165 -9.13 18.60 0.60
N ASP A 166 -7.98 18.56 -0.06
CA ASP A 166 -6.71 19.08 0.45
C ASP A 166 -6.42 20.49 -0.07
N CYS A 167 -5.94 21.37 0.82
CA CYS A 167 -5.43 22.71 0.54
C CYS A 167 -4.12 22.96 1.31
N LYS A 168 -3.09 22.10 1.13
CA LYS A 168 -1.86 22.12 1.93
C LYS A 168 -0.84 23.14 1.41
N LYS A 169 -0.62 23.18 0.10
CA LYS A 169 0.36 24.05 -0.57
C LYS A 169 -0.29 25.30 -1.18
N PHE A 170 -1.52 25.16 -1.66
CA PHE A 170 -2.35 26.22 -2.21
C PHE A 170 -3.82 25.85 -2.02
N GLY A 171 -4.73 26.78 -2.35
CA GLY A 171 -6.14 26.65 -2.04
C GLY A 171 -6.52 27.31 -0.73
N THR A 172 -7.83 27.43 -0.50
CA THR A 172 -8.42 28.04 0.70
C THR A 172 -9.45 27.12 1.33
N LEU A 173 -9.77 27.35 2.61
CA LEU A 173 -10.85 26.63 3.29
C LEU A 173 -12.19 26.93 2.61
N GLU A 174 -12.40 28.18 2.21
CA GLU A 174 -13.58 28.62 1.47
C GLU A 174 -13.70 27.86 0.14
N GLY A 175 -12.60 27.70 -0.59
CA GLY A 175 -12.53 26.88 -1.80
C GLY A 175 -12.86 25.41 -1.54
N ALA A 176 -12.31 24.81 -0.48
CA ALA A 176 -12.58 23.43 -0.09
C ALA A 176 -14.05 23.21 0.28
N MET A 177 -14.63 24.11 1.07
CA MET A 177 -16.05 24.05 1.45
C MET A 177 -16.96 24.32 0.26
N ALA A 178 -16.60 25.24 -0.64
CA ALA A 178 -17.35 25.48 -1.88
C ALA A 178 -17.37 24.22 -2.75
N PHE A 179 -16.24 23.54 -2.92
CA PHE A 179 -16.19 22.28 -3.66
C PHE A 179 -17.01 21.18 -2.97
N ALA A 180 -16.89 21.01 -1.65
CA ALA A 180 -17.66 20.02 -0.90
C ALA A 180 -19.18 20.27 -1.01
N ASN A 181 -19.61 21.53 -0.90
CA ASN A 181 -21.01 21.91 -1.04
C ASN A 181 -21.52 21.74 -2.47
N PHE A 182 -20.69 22.03 -3.48
CA PHE A 182 -21.00 21.75 -4.88
C PHE A 182 -21.23 20.25 -5.11
N LEU A 183 -20.35 19.40 -4.56
CA LEU A 183 -20.53 17.96 -4.62
C LEU A 183 -21.85 17.53 -3.95
N LYS A 184 -22.18 18.10 -2.80
CA LYS A 184 -23.42 17.84 -2.07
C LYS A 184 -24.67 18.25 -2.84
N GLU A 185 -24.65 19.41 -3.49
CA GLU A 185 -25.79 19.96 -4.22
C GLU A 185 -26.05 19.21 -5.53
N HIS A 186 -25.00 18.83 -6.26
CA HIS A 186 -25.13 18.32 -7.62
C HIS A 186 -25.04 16.80 -7.74
N TYR A 187 -24.32 16.12 -6.84
CA TYR A 187 -23.98 14.70 -7.03
C TYR A 187 -24.26 13.82 -5.82
N PHE A 188 -24.08 14.35 -4.61
CA PHE A 188 -24.20 13.59 -3.36
C PHE A 188 -25.19 14.25 -2.40
N PRO A 189 -26.50 14.12 -2.66
CA PRO A 189 -27.51 14.67 -1.76
C PRO A 189 -27.29 14.17 -0.34
N ASN A 190 -27.31 15.09 0.63
CA ASN A 190 -27.07 14.86 2.05
C ASN A 190 -25.62 14.50 2.43
N LEU A 191 -24.62 14.74 1.58
CA LEU A 191 -23.22 14.52 1.96
C LEU A 191 -22.89 15.20 3.29
N TYR A 192 -22.43 14.41 4.26
CA TYR A 192 -21.94 14.90 5.54
C TYR A 192 -20.56 15.52 5.33
N ILE A 193 -20.41 16.78 5.73
CA ILE A 193 -19.19 17.57 5.51
C ILE A 193 -18.71 18.12 6.85
N GLU A 194 -17.41 18.03 7.11
CA GLU A 194 -16.74 18.71 8.22
C GLU A 194 -15.43 19.37 7.75
N ILE A 195 -14.92 20.31 8.54
CA ILE A 195 -13.60 20.90 8.30
C ILE A 195 -12.50 19.89 8.65
N SER A 196 -11.46 19.80 7.82
CA SER A 196 -10.30 18.95 8.05
C SER A 196 -9.55 19.29 9.34
N THR A 197 -8.73 18.36 9.86
CA THR A 197 -8.07 18.51 11.17
C THR A 197 -7.15 19.74 11.28
N HIS A 198 -6.51 20.14 10.17
CA HIS A 198 -5.60 21.29 10.12
C HIS A 198 -6.28 22.57 9.64
N GLY A 199 -7.61 22.56 9.46
CA GLY A 199 -8.42 23.75 9.22
C GLY A 199 -8.47 24.23 7.78
N ASN A 200 -7.56 23.83 6.90
CA ASN A 200 -7.50 24.40 5.53
C ASN A 200 -8.26 23.60 4.47
N GLY A 201 -8.52 22.31 4.72
CA GLY A 201 -9.27 21.43 3.82
C GLY A 201 -10.66 21.07 4.37
N ALA A 202 -11.39 20.25 3.62
CA ALA A 202 -12.71 19.74 3.98
C ALA A 202 -12.79 18.22 3.82
N HIS A 203 -13.62 17.57 4.62
CA HIS A 203 -13.85 16.12 4.58
C HIS A 203 -15.32 15.86 4.28
N GLY A 204 -15.61 15.11 3.21
CA GLY A 204 -16.95 14.63 2.86
C GLY A 204 -17.08 13.14 3.13
N TYR A 205 -18.09 12.71 3.88
CA TYR A 205 -18.30 11.29 4.21
C TYR A 205 -19.57 10.75 3.58
N PHE A 206 -19.49 9.59 2.96
CA PHE A 206 -20.66 8.86 2.44
C PHE A 206 -20.58 7.38 2.79
N VAL A 207 -21.71 6.70 2.74
CA VAL A 207 -21.79 5.24 2.91
C VAL A 207 -21.82 4.58 1.53
N LEU A 208 -20.97 3.60 1.30
CA LEU A 208 -21.00 2.76 0.11
C LEU A 208 -21.65 1.42 0.42
N SER A 209 -22.74 1.10 -0.26
CA SER A 209 -23.33 -0.23 -0.29
C SER A 209 -22.57 -1.10 -1.29
N LYS A 210 -21.93 -2.15 -0.77
CA LYS A 210 -21.00 -3.04 -1.48
C LYS A 210 -21.68 -4.17 -2.24
N TYR A 211 -22.94 -4.53 -1.95
CA TYR A 211 -23.67 -5.64 -2.60
C TYR A 211 -22.85 -6.94 -2.72
N GLY A 212 -22.13 -7.33 -1.66
CA GLY A 212 -21.29 -8.53 -1.66
C GLY A 212 -20.01 -8.46 -2.49
N TYR A 213 -19.72 -7.35 -3.19
CA TYR A 213 -18.45 -7.19 -3.90
C TYR A 213 -17.27 -7.11 -2.91
N GLY A 214 -16.19 -7.83 -3.24
CA GLY A 214 -14.98 -7.90 -2.42
C GLY A 214 -14.15 -6.61 -2.43
N ALA A 215 -13.26 -6.49 -1.45
CA ALA A 215 -12.42 -5.30 -1.23
C ALA A 215 -11.64 -4.85 -2.48
N THR A 216 -11.09 -5.78 -3.26
CA THR A 216 -10.33 -5.47 -4.48
C THR A 216 -11.17 -4.69 -5.50
N VAL A 217 -12.37 -5.18 -5.81
CA VAL A 217 -13.27 -4.54 -6.78
C VAL A 217 -13.77 -3.19 -6.25
N ILE A 218 -14.12 -3.13 -4.97
CA ILE A 218 -14.56 -1.88 -4.35
C ILE A 218 -13.44 -0.83 -4.38
N ASN A 219 -12.22 -1.20 -4.01
CA ASN A 219 -11.08 -0.29 -4.01
C ASN A 219 -10.73 0.20 -5.43
N ASP A 220 -10.82 -0.66 -6.43
CA ASP A 220 -10.62 -0.29 -7.84
C ASP A 220 -11.62 0.79 -8.28
N LEU A 221 -12.91 0.59 -7.99
CA LEU A 221 -13.95 1.58 -8.30
C LEU A 221 -13.76 2.90 -7.52
N LEU A 222 -13.37 2.83 -6.25
CA LEU A 222 -13.13 4.03 -5.45
C LEU A 222 -11.94 4.85 -5.99
N LEU A 223 -10.81 4.19 -6.28
CA LEU A 223 -9.56 4.86 -6.62
C LEU A 223 -9.44 5.22 -8.10
N HIS A 224 -9.87 4.35 -9.00
CA HIS A 224 -9.68 4.55 -10.44
C HIS A 224 -10.90 5.14 -11.13
N ARG A 225 -12.09 5.01 -10.54
CA ARG A 225 -13.33 5.55 -11.11
C ARG A 225 -13.81 6.80 -10.38
N LEU A 226 -14.13 6.71 -9.09
CA LEU A 226 -14.67 7.83 -8.32
C LEU A 226 -13.66 8.96 -8.16
N GLN A 227 -12.45 8.68 -7.67
CA GLN A 227 -11.43 9.70 -7.45
C GLN A 227 -11.04 10.44 -8.73
N THR A 228 -10.82 9.70 -9.82
CA THR A 228 -10.51 10.28 -11.14
C THR A 228 -11.61 11.24 -11.59
N TRP A 229 -12.87 10.85 -11.39
CA TRP A 229 -14.02 11.69 -11.71
C TRP A 229 -14.13 12.94 -10.83
N LEU A 230 -13.90 12.82 -9.52
CA LEU A 230 -13.84 13.99 -8.63
C LEU A 230 -12.74 14.97 -9.06
N ARG A 231 -11.57 14.47 -9.47
CA ARG A 231 -10.48 15.31 -10.00
C ARG A 231 -10.84 16.00 -11.31
N GLN A 232 -11.61 15.34 -12.19
CA GLN A 232 -12.13 16.01 -13.39
C GLN A 232 -13.06 17.16 -13.02
N ILE A 233 -14.03 16.93 -12.12
CA ILE A 233 -14.94 17.99 -11.66
C ILE A 233 -14.16 19.18 -11.09
N MET A 234 -13.18 18.90 -10.22
CA MET A 234 -12.29 19.91 -9.65
C MET A 234 -11.62 20.75 -10.74
N ASN A 235 -11.08 20.11 -11.79
CA ASN A 235 -10.40 20.79 -12.89
C ASN A 235 -11.34 21.61 -13.79
N GLU A 236 -12.56 21.11 -14.04
CA GLU A 236 -13.55 21.78 -14.88
C GLU A 236 -14.11 23.05 -14.23
N GLN A 237 -14.44 22.96 -12.94
CA GLN A 237 -15.06 24.04 -12.18
C GLN A 237 -14.06 25.04 -11.61
N LYS A 238 -12.76 24.68 -11.59
CA LYS A 238 -11.65 25.55 -11.13
C LYS A 238 -11.82 26.04 -9.69
N PHE A 239 -12.24 25.15 -8.80
CA PHE A 239 -12.28 25.44 -7.37
C PHE A 239 -10.87 25.74 -6.83
N ASP A 240 -10.79 26.62 -5.83
CA ASP A 240 -9.53 26.99 -5.18
C ASP A 240 -9.10 25.93 -4.15
N ILE A 241 -8.75 24.75 -4.66
CA ILE A 241 -8.30 23.59 -3.89
C ILE A 241 -7.05 22.98 -4.54
N GLU A 242 -6.21 22.31 -3.74
CA GLU A 242 -5.00 21.65 -4.25
C GLU A 242 -5.32 20.29 -4.86
N ASN A 243 -6.11 19.48 -4.18
CA ASN A 243 -6.40 18.12 -4.60
C ASN A 243 -7.68 17.58 -3.96
N VAL A 244 -8.20 16.50 -4.55
CA VAL A 244 -9.21 15.63 -3.96
C VAL A 244 -8.75 14.18 -4.03
N GLU A 245 -8.87 13.46 -2.91
CA GLU A 245 -8.47 12.06 -2.76
C GLU A 245 -9.58 11.25 -2.06
N ILE A 246 -9.73 9.98 -2.44
CA ILE A 246 -10.57 9.03 -1.71
C ILE A 246 -9.73 8.32 -0.66
N LYS A 247 -10.19 8.35 0.59
CA LYS A 247 -9.61 7.65 1.75
C LYS A 247 -10.62 6.67 2.33
N GLY A 248 -10.15 5.76 3.19
CA GLY A 248 -11.00 4.75 3.81
C GLY A 248 -11.23 3.55 2.90
N THR A 249 -10.25 3.20 2.06
CA THR A 249 -10.32 1.97 1.27
C THR A 249 -10.27 0.74 2.18
N LEU A 250 -10.76 -0.38 1.66
CA LEU A 250 -10.97 -1.60 2.42
C LEU A 250 -9.65 -2.39 2.48
N PRO A 251 -9.31 -3.02 3.61
CA PRO A 251 -8.19 -3.96 3.62
C PRO A 251 -8.52 -5.16 2.72
N VAL A 252 -7.53 -5.59 1.94
CA VAL A 252 -7.64 -6.75 1.05
C VAL A 252 -7.05 -7.96 1.75
N VAL A 253 -7.86 -9.01 1.90
CA VAL A 253 -7.46 -10.28 2.50
C VAL A 253 -7.61 -11.35 1.41
N GLU A 254 -6.51 -12.02 1.08
CA GLU A 254 -6.52 -13.16 0.19
C GLU A 254 -6.57 -14.43 1.03
N TRP A 255 -7.66 -15.17 0.91
CA TRP A 255 -7.90 -16.39 1.68
C TRP A 255 -7.36 -17.60 0.94
N GLY A 256 -6.80 -18.55 1.70
CA GLY A 256 -6.44 -19.86 1.20
C GLY A 256 -7.62 -20.84 1.26
N ASP A 257 -7.31 -22.12 1.09
CA ASP A 257 -8.30 -23.19 1.08
C ASP A 257 -8.65 -23.67 2.50
N GLU A 258 -7.72 -23.54 3.46
CA GLU A 258 -7.95 -23.94 4.85
C GLU A 258 -8.68 -22.85 5.66
N LYS A 259 -9.42 -23.29 6.69
CA LYS A 259 -10.09 -22.36 7.62
C LYS A 259 -9.06 -21.46 8.30
N TYR A 260 -9.27 -20.15 8.21
CA TYR A 260 -8.36 -19.11 8.72
C TYR A 260 -7.01 -19.02 7.99
N GLU A 261 -6.84 -19.70 6.87
CA GLU A 261 -5.67 -19.50 6.03
C GLU A 261 -5.78 -18.17 5.30
N VAL A 262 -4.87 -17.27 5.63
CA VAL A 262 -4.70 -16.00 4.92
C VAL A 262 -3.36 -16.07 4.20
N LEU A 263 -3.42 -16.04 2.88
CA LEU A 263 -2.25 -16.07 2.01
C LEU A 263 -1.55 -14.71 2.01
N THR A 264 -2.34 -13.64 1.83
CA THR A 264 -1.84 -12.27 1.84
C THR A 264 -2.81 -11.32 2.53
N TYR A 265 -2.26 -10.26 3.11
CA TYR A 265 -3.03 -9.18 3.73
C TYR A 265 -2.42 -7.84 3.34
N LYS A 266 -3.28 -6.92 2.87
CA LYS A 266 -2.94 -5.54 2.56
C LYS A 266 -3.89 -4.61 3.30
N SER A 267 -3.36 -3.77 4.19
CA SER A 267 -4.12 -2.71 4.85
C SER A 267 -4.84 -1.79 3.86
N GLY A 268 -5.98 -1.25 4.30
CA GLY A 268 -6.69 -0.20 3.59
C GLY A 268 -6.03 1.16 3.80
N THR A 269 -6.46 2.17 3.06
CA THR A 269 -6.01 3.55 3.24
C THR A 269 -6.75 4.15 4.42
N LEU A 270 -6.01 4.62 5.43
CA LEU A 270 -6.59 5.28 6.60
C LEU A 270 -7.31 6.59 6.25
N ALA A 271 -8.58 6.68 6.64
CA ALA A 271 -9.39 7.89 6.66
C ALA A 271 -9.59 8.36 8.09
N LYS A 272 -9.62 9.68 8.33
CA LYS A 272 -9.92 10.21 9.66
C LYS A 272 -11.35 9.86 10.04
N LEU A 273 -11.60 9.48 11.30
CA LEU A 273 -12.98 9.34 11.79
C LEU A 273 -13.72 10.70 11.78
N PRO A 274 -15.06 10.69 11.56
CA PRO A 274 -15.89 11.89 11.74
C PRO A 274 -15.86 12.41 13.18
N ARG A 275 -15.79 13.73 13.36
CA ARG A 275 -15.85 14.38 14.68
C ARG A 275 -17.26 14.89 14.95
N ILE A 276 -18.05 14.02 15.56
CA ILE A 276 -19.46 14.27 15.86
C ILE A 276 -19.58 14.99 17.20
N GLU A 277 -19.73 16.31 17.18
CA GLU A 277 -19.80 17.15 18.38
C GLU A 277 -21.23 17.31 18.91
N THR A 278 -22.24 17.28 18.03
CA THR A 278 -23.65 17.49 18.39
C THR A 278 -24.58 16.37 17.90
N PRO A 279 -25.78 16.20 18.51
CA PRO A 279 -26.79 15.26 18.02
C PRO A 279 -27.22 15.50 16.57
N GLU A 280 -27.25 16.75 16.12
CA GLU A 280 -27.60 17.11 14.75
C GLU A 280 -26.54 16.63 13.76
N GLN A 281 -25.26 16.74 14.12
CA GLN A 281 -24.17 16.17 13.31
C GLN A 281 -24.22 14.65 13.27
N GLU A 282 -24.61 14.00 14.38
CA GLU A 282 -24.85 12.56 14.41
C GLU A 282 -25.95 12.18 13.41
N GLU A 283 -27.07 12.90 13.44
CA GLU A 283 -28.19 12.68 12.54
C GLU A 283 -27.80 12.91 11.08
N GLN A 284 -27.09 14.01 10.79
CA GLN A 284 -26.58 14.30 9.45
C GLN A 284 -25.64 13.21 8.93
N LEU A 285 -24.73 12.69 9.76
CA LEU A 285 -23.83 11.61 9.36
C LEU A 285 -24.60 10.31 9.11
N ARG A 286 -25.56 9.96 9.98
CA ARG A 286 -26.39 8.75 9.81
C ARG A 286 -27.24 8.81 8.54
N ASN A 287 -27.69 10.01 8.19
CA ASN A 287 -28.48 10.29 7.01
C ASN A 287 -27.63 10.77 5.82
N THR A 288 -26.30 10.53 5.87
CA THR A 288 -25.42 10.94 4.78
C THR A 288 -25.74 10.22 3.48
N THR A 289 -25.20 10.71 2.37
CA THR A 289 -25.34 10.07 1.05
C THR A 289 -24.98 8.59 1.13
N VAL A 290 -25.84 7.75 0.54
CA VAL A 290 -25.56 6.33 0.32
C VAL A 290 -25.35 6.13 -1.18
N LEU A 291 -24.18 5.63 -1.57
CA LEU A 291 -23.88 5.22 -2.93
C LEU A 291 -23.89 3.70 -3.02
N THR A 292 -24.15 3.19 -4.21
CA THR A 292 -24.02 1.77 -4.52
C THR A 292 -22.84 1.51 -5.46
N VAL A 293 -22.38 0.26 -5.52
CA VAL A 293 -21.40 -0.17 -6.55
C VAL A 293 -21.85 0.21 -7.96
N ASN A 294 -23.15 0.07 -8.25
CA ASN A 294 -23.71 0.42 -9.55
C ASN A 294 -23.64 1.93 -9.83
N ASP A 295 -23.78 2.78 -8.81
CA ASP A 295 -23.64 4.23 -8.98
C ASP A 295 -22.20 4.59 -9.34
N LEU A 296 -21.21 3.94 -8.71
CA LEU A 296 -19.80 4.14 -9.05
C LEU A 296 -19.48 3.67 -10.48
N GLN A 297 -20.02 2.53 -10.91
CA GLN A 297 -19.83 2.01 -12.27
C GLN A 297 -20.44 2.92 -13.36
N LYS A 298 -21.54 3.61 -13.04
CA LYS A 298 -22.22 4.55 -13.95
C LYS A 298 -21.51 5.89 -14.10
N LEU A 299 -20.54 6.21 -13.23
CA LEU A 299 -19.72 7.41 -13.42
C LEU A 299 -19.05 7.35 -14.80
N PRO A 300 -18.74 8.48 -15.45
CA PRO A 300 -18.02 8.47 -16.72
C PRO A 300 -16.68 7.73 -16.63
N VAL A 301 -16.32 6.94 -17.66
CA VAL A 301 -14.94 6.47 -17.83
C VAL A 301 -14.13 7.66 -18.30
N ILE A 302 -13.21 8.12 -17.47
CA ILE A 302 -12.33 9.21 -17.83
C ILE A 302 -11.02 8.56 -18.19
N GLU A 303 -10.72 8.54 -19.49
CA GLU A 303 -9.36 8.29 -19.90
C GLU A 303 -8.53 9.42 -19.30
N GLU A 304 -7.62 9.07 -18.37
CA GLU A 304 -6.63 10.02 -17.91
C GLU A 304 -5.89 10.48 -19.16
N SER A 305 -6.30 11.66 -19.65
CA SER A 305 -5.65 12.27 -20.79
C SER A 305 -4.20 12.31 -20.38
N LYS A 306 -3.34 11.56 -21.09
CA LYS A 306 -1.90 11.69 -20.97
C LYS A 306 -1.61 13.13 -21.36
N VAL A 307 -1.73 14.04 -20.39
CA VAL A 307 -1.51 15.46 -20.60
C VAL A 307 -0.03 15.50 -20.91
N ASN A 308 0.27 15.56 -22.22
CA ASN A 308 1.53 16.00 -22.73
C ASN A 308 1.73 17.35 -22.07
N LYS A 309 2.46 17.36 -20.94
CA LYS A 309 2.72 18.57 -20.17
C LYS A 309 3.43 19.48 -21.14
N SER A 310 2.69 20.43 -21.72
CA SER A 310 3.31 21.44 -22.56
C SER A 310 4.35 22.12 -21.68
N THR A 311 5.55 22.20 -22.24
CA THR A 311 6.70 22.91 -21.72
C THR A 311 6.28 24.32 -21.34
N LYS A 312 5.80 24.51 -20.11
CA LYS A 312 5.65 25.83 -19.52
C LYS A 312 7.06 26.38 -19.35
N THR A 313 7.40 27.34 -20.21
CA THR A 313 8.57 28.20 -20.17
C THR A 313 8.68 28.78 -18.77
N ARG A 314 9.53 28.18 -17.94
CA ARG A 314 9.72 28.58 -16.55
C ARG A 314 10.85 29.60 -16.53
N ASN A 315 10.48 30.85 -16.31
CA ASN A 315 11.43 31.94 -16.10
C ASN A 315 12.39 31.58 -14.95
N THR A 316 13.64 31.95 -15.19
CA THR A 316 14.85 31.70 -14.41
C THR A 316 14.70 32.03 -12.93
N ALA A 317 14.65 30.99 -12.10
CA ALA A 317 14.97 31.06 -10.67
C ALA A 317 15.88 29.87 -10.32
N THR A 318 16.90 30.18 -9.52
CA THR A 318 18.07 29.38 -9.17
C THR A 318 17.81 27.89 -8.90
N ALA A 319 18.66 27.05 -9.50
CA ALA A 319 18.59 25.59 -9.49
C ALA A 319 18.64 25.01 -8.06
N HIS A 320 17.47 24.65 -7.52
CA HIS A 320 17.39 23.76 -6.38
C HIS A 320 17.64 22.33 -6.86
N VAL A 321 18.61 21.66 -6.24
CA VAL A 321 19.07 20.30 -6.56
C VAL A 321 17.88 19.33 -6.56
N GLY A 322 17.80 18.53 -7.63
CA GLY A 322 16.61 17.85 -8.13
C GLY A 322 15.87 16.95 -7.15
N SER A 323 14.57 17.23 -6.99
CA SER A 323 13.61 16.22 -6.54
C SER A 323 13.38 15.25 -7.69
N ILE A 324 13.79 14.00 -7.50
CA ILE A 324 13.56 12.91 -8.45
C ILE A 324 12.12 12.45 -8.26
N SER A 325 11.23 12.85 -9.16
CA SER A 325 9.87 12.29 -9.20
C SER A 325 9.90 10.94 -9.91
N GLY A 326 9.21 9.92 -9.41
CA GLY A 326 9.15 8.56 -10.00
C GLY A 326 8.63 8.48 -11.44
N LYS A 327 8.19 9.59 -12.02
CA LYS A 327 7.77 9.75 -13.42
C LYS A 327 8.91 9.62 -14.45
N HIS A 328 10.11 9.20 -14.04
CA HIS A 328 11.25 9.02 -14.94
C HIS A 328 11.26 7.67 -15.65
N ILE A 329 10.54 6.69 -15.11
CA ILE A 329 10.31 5.40 -15.78
C ILE A 329 8.99 5.52 -16.54
N SER A 330 9.00 5.22 -17.84
CA SER A 330 7.78 5.28 -18.65
C SER A 330 6.87 4.09 -18.34
N GLN A 331 5.57 4.23 -18.62
CA GLN A 331 4.62 3.12 -18.47
C GLN A 331 4.99 1.93 -19.37
N ASP A 332 5.54 2.21 -20.55
CA ASP A 332 6.01 1.17 -21.47
C ASP A 332 7.16 0.39 -20.82
N GLU A 333 8.13 1.08 -20.22
CA GLU A 333 9.24 0.46 -19.49
C GLU A 333 8.74 -0.38 -18.29
N LEU A 334 7.78 0.15 -17.51
CA LEU A 334 7.13 -0.57 -16.41
C LEU A 334 6.39 -1.83 -16.89
N GLY A 335 5.75 -1.78 -18.07
CA GLY A 335 5.08 -2.93 -18.68
C GLY A 335 6.02 -4.09 -19.01
N HIS A 336 7.33 -3.86 -19.03
CA HIS A 336 8.34 -4.89 -19.22
C HIS A 336 8.88 -5.49 -17.91
N LEU A 337 8.46 -4.98 -16.75
CA LEU A 337 8.91 -5.46 -15.44
C LEU A 337 8.59 -6.95 -15.23
N ASP A 338 7.32 -7.33 -15.38
CA ASP A 338 6.84 -8.72 -15.27
C ASP A 338 7.14 -9.57 -16.51
N GLY A 339 7.76 -8.96 -17.53
CA GLY A 339 8.11 -9.60 -18.79
C GLY A 339 9.61 -9.76 -18.94
N HIS A 340 10.22 -8.83 -19.67
CA HIS A 340 11.64 -8.88 -20.04
C HIS A 340 12.56 -8.87 -18.81
N TYR A 341 12.34 -7.93 -17.89
CA TYR A 341 13.20 -7.81 -16.71
C TYR A 341 13.10 -9.02 -15.78
N TRP A 342 11.90 -9.59 -15.62
CA TRP A 342 11.71 -10.83 -14.89
C TRP A 342 12.49 -11.99 -15.51
N GLN A 343 12.42 -12.16 -16.84
CA GLN A 343 13.14 -13.24 -17.53
C GLN A 343 14.65 -13.10 -17.39
N VAL A 344 15.18 -11.88 -17.51
CA VAL A 344 16.61 -11.63 -17.29
C VAL A 344 16.97 -11.92 -15.83
N ALA A 345 16.18 -11.44 -14.87
CA ALA A 345 16.41 -11.71 -13.45
C ALA A 345 16.41 -13.20 -13.11
N ASP A 346 15.44 -13.96 -13.62
CA ASP A 346 15.35 -15.42 -13.48
C ASP A 346 16.58 -16.12 -14.05
N SER A 347 17.05 -15.71 -15.25
CA SER A 347 18.24 -16.29 -15.87
C SER A 347 19.55 -16.02 -15.12
N LEU A 348 19.60 -14.94 -14.32
CA LEU A 348 20.77 -14.57 -13.51
C LEU A 348 20.78 -15.22 -12.12
N MET A 349 19.67 -15.84 -11.74
CA MET A 349 19.45 -16.41 -10.42
C MET A 349 19.40 -17.93 -10.52
N GLU A 350 20.56 -18.60 -10.39
CA GLU A 350 20.60 -20.08 -10.30
C GLU A 350 19.76 -20.61 -9.13
N VAL A 351 19.68 -19.83 -8.06
CA VAL A 351 18.84 -20.09 -6.88
C VAL A 351 17.77 -19.02 -6.83
N HIS A 352 16.51 -19.40 -6.56
CA HIS A 352 15.33 -18.51 -6.60
C HIS A 352 15.37 -17.34 -5.59
N ALA A 353 16.43 -17.24 -4.79
CA ALA A 353 16.60 -16.26 -3.73
C ALA A 353 18.09 -15.97 -3.46
N LEU A 354 18.44 -14.69 -3.28
CA LEU A 354 19.78 -14.28 -2.81
C LEU A 354 19.73 -13.99 -1.31
N ASN A 355 20.57 -14.68 -0.55
CA ASN A 355 20.72 -14.44 0.88
C ASN A 355 21.35 -13.07 1.12
N THR A 356 20.75 -12.27 2.00
CA THR A 356 21.37 -11.03 2.47
C THR A 356 22.18 -11.30 3.74
N SER A 357 22.97 -10.33 4.19
CA SER A 357 23.64 -10.42 5.50
C SER A 357 22.68 -10.36 6.70
N GLY A 358 21.38 -10.18 6.47
CA GLY A 358 20.33 -10.15 7.50
C GLY A 358 19.27 -11.23 7.29
N LYS A 359 18.13 -11.11 7.99
CA LYS A 359 16.99 -12.04 7.88
C LYS A 359 16.17 -11.87 6.58
N THR A 360 16.55 -10.91 5.73
CA THR A 360 15.84 -10.66 4.47
C THR A 360 16.50 -11.43 3.33
N VAL A 361 15.73 -11.70 2.29
CA VAL A 361 16.15 -12.39 1.08
C VAL A 361 15.72 -11.54 -0.11
N ALA A 362 16.57 -11.42 -1.13
CA ALA A 362 16.20 -10.79 -2.39
C ALA A 362 15.61 -11.83 -3.34
N THR A 363 14.39 -11.60 -3.81
CA THR A 363 13.68 -12.47 -4.76
C THR A 363 13.95 -12.06 -6.21
N ILE A 364 13.48 -12.87 -7.16
CA ILE A 364 13.53 -12.55 -8.60
C ILE A 364 12.85 -11.20 -8.87
N GLU A 365 11.71 -10.90 -8.23
CA GLU A 365 11.03 -9.61 -8.34
C GLU A 365 11.93 -8.45 -7.90
N ASP A 366 12.65 -8.59 -6.77
CA ASP A 366 13.57 -7.56 -6.29
C ASP A 366 14.73 -7.35 -7.29
N VAL A 367 15.21 -8.42 -7.93
CA VAL A 367 16.22 -8.34 -9.00
C VAL A 367 15.65 -7.66 -10.24
N ALA A 368 14.46 -8.03 -10.70
CA ALA A 368 13.83 -7.42 -11.88
C ALA A 368 13.66 -5.91 -11.72
N ILE A 369 13.17 -5.46 -10.56
CA ILE A 369 13.05 -4.03 -10.22
C ILE A 369 14.44 -3.36 -10.22
N PHE A 370 15.44 -4.02 -9.62
CA PHE A 370 16.81 -3.53 -9.63
C PHE A 370 17.35 -3.37 -11.06
N LEU A 371 17.11 -4.33 -11.96
CA LEU A 371 17.60 -4.31 -13.35
C LEU A 371 16.97 -3.18 -14.17
N MET A 372 15.66 -2.98 -14.04
CA MET A 372 14.96 -1.86 -14.66
C MET A 372 15.56 -0.52 -14.23
N LEU A 373 15.78 -0.34 -12.92
CA LEU A 373 16.41 0.87 -12.39
C LEU A 373 17.89 0.98 -12.78
N LEU A 374 18.62 -0.14 -12.87
CA LEU A 374 20.03 -0.18 -13.27
C LEU A 374 20.23 0.34 -14.69
N LYS A 375 19.37 -0.11 -15.62
CA LYS A 375 19.39 0.36 -17.01
C LYS A 375 19.17 1.88 -17.05
N PHE A 376 18.12 2.36 -16.39
CA PHE A 376 17.83 3.79 -16.30
C PHE A 376 19.02 4.59 -15.74
N PHE A 377 19.63 4.14 -14.64
CA PHE A 377 20.76 4.84 -14.04
C PHE A 377 22.04 4.77 -14.87
N THR A 378 22.24 3.71 -15.63
CA THR A 378 23.38 3.57 -16.55
C THR A 378 23.26 4.53 -17.72
N GLU A 379 22.05 4.71 -18.26
CA GLU A 379 21.75 5.68 -19.32
C GLU A 379 21.76 7.13 -18.81
N ASN A 380 21.46 7.33 -17.51
CA ASN A 380 21.28 8.65 -16.90
C ASN A 380 22.24 8.85 -15.70
N MET A 381 23.52 8.53 -15.90
CA MET A 381 24.55 8.70 -14.88
C MET A 381 24.70 10.17 -14.46
N ASN A 382 25.13 10.40 -13.21
CA ASN A 382 25.54 11.74 -12.80
C ASN A 382 26.72 12.22 -13.65
N ALA A 383 26.89 13.53 -13.79
CA ALA A 383 28.00 14.10 -14.56
C ALA A 383 29.39 13.65 -14.06
N ASP A 384 29.52 13.34 -12.76
CA ASP A 384 30.75 12.84 -12.16
C ASP A 384 30.89 11.30 -12.22
N GLY A 385 29.94 10.61 -12.83
CA GLY A 385 29.85 9.15 -12.93
C GLY A 385 29.43 8.45 -11.63
N SER A 386 29.04 9.19 -10.58
CA SER A 386 28.60 8.58 -9.33
C SER A 386 27.18 8.03 -9.43
N LEU A 387 26.92 6.93 -8.71
CA LEU A 387 25.57 6.41 -8.48
C LEU A 387 25.32 6.25 -6.97
N PRO A 388 24.95 7.34 -6.27
CA PRO A 388 24.71 7.28 -4.83
C PRO A 388 23.53 6.36 -4.50
N VAL A 389 23.67 5.56 -3.43
CA VAL A 389 22.59 4.67 -2.94
C VAL A 389 21.32 5.45 -2.58
N ASN A 390 21.44 6.71 -2.14
CA ASN A 390 20.27 7.55 -1.89
C ASN A 390 19.46 7.82 -3.17
N ARG A 391 20.13 8.02 -4.31
CA ARG A 391 19.46 8.22 -5.61
C ARG A 391 18.63 6.99 -6.00
N TRP A 392 19.20 5.81 -5.78
CA TRP A 392 18.51 4.53 -5.94
C TRP A 392 17.31 4.40 -5.00
N SER A 393 17.52 4.68 -3.71
CA SER A 393 16.47 4.58 -2.70
C SER A 393 15.30 5.50 -3.00
N GLU A 394 15.56 6.74 -3.43
CA GLU A 394 14.53 7.72 -3.74
C GLU A 394 13.75 7.34 -4.99
N MET A 395 14.42 6.92 -6.07
CA MET A 395 13.73 6.47 -7.27
C MET A 395 12.87 5.24 -6.98
N TRP A 396 13.44 4.22 -6.33
CA TRP A 396 12.71 3.00 -5.98
C TRP A 396 11.48 3.31 -5.10
N LYS A 397 11.65 4.13 -4.05
CA LYS A 397 10.53 4.57 -3.21
C LYS A 397 9.47 5.30 -4.03
N SER A 398 9.87 6.16 -4.97
CA SER A 398 8.89 6.90 -5.75
C SER A 398 8.08 6.01 -6.70
N VAL A 399 8.67 4.97 -7.28
CA VAL A 399 7.95 3.98 -8.10
C VAL A 399 7.03 3.12 -7.21
N PHE A 400 7.46 2.79 -5.99
CA PHE A 400 6.62 2.10 -5.01
C PHE A 400 5.45 2.95 -4.51
N GLU A 401 5.68 4.22 -4.19
CA GLU A 401 4.64 5.18 -3.74
C GLU A 401 3.63 5.50 -4.86
N ALA A 402 4.04 5.40 -6.12
CA ALA A 402 3.14 5.48 -7.28
C ALA A 402 2.30 4.20 -7.47
N CYS A 403 2.52 3.16 -6.67
CA CYS A 403 1.92 1.83 -6.80
C CYS A 403 2.27 1.12 -8.12
N ASP A 404 3.36 1.52 -8.78
CA ASP A 404 3.84 0.88 -10.01
C ASP A 404 4.60 -0.43 -9.72
N ILE A 405 5.14 -0.56 -8.50
CA ILE A 405 5.76 -1.78 -7.98
C ILE A 405 5.26 -2.07 -6.56
N ASN A 406 5.24 -3.35 -6.17
CA ASN A 406 4.73 -3.78 -4.87
C ASN A 406 5.83 -3.99 -3.81
N ARG A 407 7.10 -3.76 -4.16
CA ARG A 407 8.26 -4.01 -3.29
C ARG A 407 8.94 -2.72 -2.87
N ALA A 408 8.92 -2.41 -1.58
CA ALA A 408 9.64 -1.27 -1.03
C ALA A 408 11.17 -1.45 -1.07
N PHE A 409 11.90 -0.34 -1.17
CA PHE A 409 13.36 -0.35 -1.16
C PHE A 409 13.91 -0.93 0.16
N CYS A 410 14.84 -1.88 0.03
CA CYS A 410 15.55 -2.49 1.16
C CYS A 410 17.07 -2.42 0.91
N PRO A 411 17.85 -1.72 1.76
CA PRO A 411 19.30 -1.59 1.58
C PRO A 411 20.03 -2.94 1.55
N GLN A 412 19.61 -3.92 2.35
CA GLN A 412 20.23 -5.24 2.37
C GLN A 412 20.02 -6.00 1.05
N ARG A 413 18.80 -5.96 0.50
CA ARG A 413 18.49 -6.56 -0.82
C ARG A 413 19.28 -5.86 -1.92
N PHE A 414 19.26 -4.52 -1.94
CA PHE A 414 20.03 -3.73 -2.90
C PHE A 414 21.51 -4.12 -2.92
N LYS A 415 22.13 -4.22 -1.73
CA LYS A 415 23.53 -4.64 -1.62
C LYS A 415 23.75 -6.06 -2.13
N ALA A 416 22.92 -7.02 -1.71
CA ALA A 416 23.04 -8.42 -2.14
C ALA A 416 22.93 -8.58 -3.66
N ILE A 417 21.96 -7.90 -4.29
CA ILE A 417 21.76 -7.94 -5.74
C ILE A 417 22.96 -7.31 -6.46
N ARG A 418 23.42 -6.14 -6.03
CA ARG A 418 24.59 -5.46 -6.61
C ARG A 418 25.85 -6.32 -6.50
N ASP A 419 26.11 -6.88 -5.32
CA ASP A 419 27.31 -7.69 -5.07
C ASP A 419 27.25 -9.01 -5.87
N HIS A 420 26.06 -9.62 -6.05
CA HIS A 420 25.83 -10.75 -6.95
C HIS A 420 26.15 -10.42 -8.41
N LEU A 421 25.57 -9.34 -8.95
CA LEU A 421 25.84 -8.89 -10.32
C LEU A 421 27.31 -8.52 -10.54
N SER A 422 27.96 -7.98 -9.52
CA SER A 422 29.41 -7.73 -9.52
C SER A 422 30.21 -9.02 -9.61
N GLY A 423 29.83 -10.06 -8.85
CA GLY A 423 30.48 -11.37 -8.89
C GLY A 423 30.35 -12.06 -10.25
N LEU A 424 29.25 -11.79 -10.98
CA LEU A 424 29.04 -12.25 -12.36
C LEU A 424 29.79 -11.42 -13.42
N GLY A 425 30.53 -10.36 -13.04
CA GLY A 425 31.21 -9.47 -13.99
C GLY A 425 30.25 -8.60 -14.82
N LEU A 426 29.01 -8.41 -14.36
CA LEU A 426 27.99 -7.65 -15.10
C LEU A 426 27.97 -6.15 -14.75
N LEU A 427 28.81 -5.73 -13.80
CA LEU A 427 28.98 -4.34 -13.40
C LEU A 427 30.41 -3.86 -13.69
N ASP A 428 30.52 -2.73 -14.38
CA ASP A 428 31.79 -2.05 -14.61
C ASP A 428 32.07 -1.09 -13.44
N TRP A 429 33.01 -1.44 -12.56
CA TRP A 429 33.47 -0.55 -11.49
C TRP A 429 34.54 0.42 -11.99
N GLN A 430 34.27 1.72 -11.89
CA GLN A 430 35.26 2.77 -12.13
C GLN A 430 35.95 3.21 -10.84
N ASP A 431 35.22 3.15 -9.72
CA ASP A 431 35.73 3.51 -8.40
C ASP A 431 34.92 2.80 -7.31
N GLU A 432 35.57 1.87 -6.62
CA GLU A 432 34.97 1.12 -5.51
C GLU A 432 35.01 1.88 -4.19
N ASN A 433 35.78 2.98 -4.11
CA ASN A 433 36.04 3.67 -2.86
C ASN A 433 34.84 4.47 -2.39
N TYR A 434 34.05 3.88 -1.51
CA TYR A 434 33.05 4.59 -0.72
C TYR A 434 33.68 5.29 0.48
N ARG A 435 33.34 6.56 0.70
CA ARG A 435 33.69 7.29 1.93
C ARG A 435 32.46 8.01 2.46
N ILE A 436 32.13 7.79 3.73
CA ILE A 436 31.10 8.57 4.41
C ILE A 436 31.65 9.98 4.63
N GLY A 437 30.81 11.01 4.44
CA GLY A 437 31.20 12.38 4.76
C GLY A 437 31.40 12.54 6.27
N TRP A 438 32.46 13.23 6.67
CA TRP A 438 32.85 13.37 8.06
C TRP A 438 33.22 14.82 8.35
N THR A 439 33.13 15.22 9.61
CA THR A 439 33.55 16.55 10.06
C THR A 439 34.86 16.39 10.81
N ASP A 440 35.86 17.20 10.49
CA ASP A 440 37.14 17.17 11.20
C ASP A 440 37.09 17.85 12.57
N GLU A 441 38.20 17.76 13.31
CA GLU A 441 38.36 18.36 14.64
C GLU A 441 38.18 19.90 14.62
N ASP A 442 38.46 20.53 13.47
CA ASP A 442 38.26 21.96 13.24
C ASP A 442 36.81 22.33 12.86
N GLY A 443 35.90 21.35 12.82
CA GLY A 443 34.49 21.55 12.48
C GLY A 443 34.21 21.69 10.97
N LYS A 444 35.21 21.45 10.10
CA LYS A 444 35.05 21.50 8.65
C LYS A 444 34.51 20.17 8.12
N TYR A 445 33.41 20.25 7.38
CA TYR A 445 32.79 19.08 6.76
C TYR A 445 33.52 18.67 5.47
N HIS A 446 33.98 17.42 5.45
CA HIS A 446 34.54 16.74 4.28
C HIS A 446 33.45 15.92 3.59
N LYS A 447 33.16 16.27 2.33
CA LYS A 447 32.11 15.61 1.55
C LYS A 447 32.45 14.13 1.34
N GLY A 448 31.47 13.27 1.58
CA GLY A 448 31.58 11.84 1.28
C GLY A 448 31.81 11.57 -0.21
N LYS A 449 32.34 10.39 -0.50
CA LYS A 449 32.61 9.91 -1.86
C LYS A 449 31.72 8.68 -2.13
N ALA A 450 30.91 8.76 -3.18
CA ALA A 450 30.12 7.61 -3.64
C ALA A 450 30.95 6.75 -4.60
N CYS A 451 30.68 5.44 -4.62
CA CYS A 451 31.23 4.56 -5.65
C CYS A 451 30.76 4.99 -7.04
N LYS A 452 31.56 4.65 -8.05
CA LYS A 452 31.26 4.85 -9.46
C LYS A 452 31.24 3.49 -10.14
N TRP A 453 30.07 3.10 -10.60
CA TRP A 453 29.84 1.84 -11.27
C TRP A 453 28.63 1.97 -12.19
N ARG A 454 28.49 1.04 -13.14
CA ARG A 454 27.37 0.97 -14.08
C ARG A 454 27.20 -0.47 -14.57
N ALA A 455 26.09 -0.77 -15.26
CA ALA A 455 26.00 -2.03 -15.99
C ALA A 455 27.09 -2.10 -17.09
N SER A 456 27.69 -3.27 -17.26
CA SER A 456 28.63 -3.51 -18.35
C SER A 456 27.95 -3.38 -19.71
N LYS A 457 28.72 -3.12 -20.77
CA LYS A 457 28.15 -2.97 -22.12
C LYS A 457 27.39 -4.21 -22.57
N GLU A 458 27.95 -5.41 -22.33
CA GLU A 458 27.28 -6.67 -22.63
C GLU A 458 25.98 -6.81 -21.83
N PHE A 459 26.00 -6.39 -20.58
CA PHE A 459 24.81 -6.48 -19.74
C PHE A 459 23.71 -5.51 -20.17
N MET A 460 24.06 -4.29 -20.56
CA MET A 460 23.10 -3.34 -21.13
C MET A 460 22.42 -3.88 -22.37
N THR A 461 23.14 -4.58 -23.26
CA THR A 461 22.52 -5.26 -24.42
C THR A 461 21.52 -6.34 -24.00
N LYS A 462 21.72 -7.02 -22.86
CA LYS A 462 20.74 -7.96 -22.31
C LYS A 462 19.50 -7.25 -21.73
N LEU A 463 19.67 -6.04 -21.20
CA LEU A 463 18.59 -5.22 -20.65
C LEU A 463 17.80 -4.45 -21.73
N GLU A 464 18.31 -4.36 -22.95
CA GLU A 464 17.57 -3.82 -24.09
C GLU A 464 16.34 -4.68 -24.37
N ILE A 465 15.17 -4.04 -24.36
CA ILE A 465 13.91 -4.70 -24.67
C ILE A 465 13.91 -5.01 -26.17
N PRO A 466 13.74 -6.27 -26.57
CA PRO A 466 13.74 -6.62 -27.98
C PRO A 466 12.58 -5.92 -28.69
N VAL A 467 12.91 -5.11 -29.69
CA VAL A 467 11.90 -4.48 -30.55
C VAL A 467 11.23 -5.59 -31.34
N VAL A 468 10.05 -6.01 -30.90
CA VAL A 468 9.22 -6.95 -31.66
C VAL A 468 8.75 -6.20 -32.90
N ALA A 469 9.47 -6.36 -34.01
CA ALA A 469 8.98 -5.95 -35.30
C ALA A 469 7.68 -6.72 -35.53
N VAL A 470 6.55 -6.02 -35.48
CA VAL A 470 5.22 -6.58 -35.77
C VAL A 470 5.20 -6.92 -37.25
N VAL A 471 5.73 -8.09 -37.60
CA VAL A 471 5.54 -8.68 -38.91
C VAL A 471 4.07 -9.07 -38.96
N LYS A 472 3.27 -8.31 -39.75
CA LYS A 472 1.92 -8.72 -40.13
C LYS A 472 2.02 -10.09 -40.82
N LYS A 473 1.86 -11.16 -40.05
CA LYS A 473 1.82 -12.52 -40.61
C LYS A 473 0.39 -12.84 -41.02
N GLU A 474 0.18 -12.88 -42.32
CA GLU A 474 -0.89 -13.66 -42.93
C GLU A 474 -0.74 -15.12 -42.48
N GLY A 475 -1.88 -15.73 -42.15
CA GLY A 475 -1.94 -16.92 -41.31
C GLY A 475 -1.21 -18.14 -41.86
N ARG A 476 -0.48 -18.82 -40.96
CA ARG A 476 -0.52 -20.28 -40.73
C ARG A 476 0.52 -20.67 -39.66
N GLY A 477 0.10 -21.57 -38.76
CA GLY A 477 0.97 -22.46 -37.98
C GLY A 477 1.67 -21.86 -36.76
N ARG A 478 1.11 -22.11 -35.56
CA ARG A 478 1.70 -21.81 -34.25
C ARG A 478 2.89 -22.72 -33.95
N THR A 479 4.06 -22.13 -33.76
CA THR A 479 5.03 -22.45 -32.69
C THR A 479 5.81 -21.16 -32.38
N SER A 480 5.94 -20.82 -31.10
CA SER A 480 6.58 -19.60 -30.63
C SER A 480 8.08 -19.63 -30.89
N PHE A 481 8.54 -18.84 -31.87
CA PHE A 481 9.94 -18.72 -32.29
C PHE A 481 10.85 -18.14 -31.19
N ILE A 482 10.28 -17.45 -30.19
CA ILE A 482 11.03 -16.68 -29.18
C ILE A 482 11.69 -17.60 -28.13
N ARG A 483 11.08 -18.74 -27.81
CA ARG A 483 11.56 -19.61 -26.73
C ARG A 483 12.81 -20.41 -27.13
N THR A 484 12.95 -20.71 -28.42
CA THR A 484 14.04 -21.56 -28.93
C THR A 484 15.35 -20.78 -29.04
N THR A 485 15.32 -19.52 -29.48
CA THR A 485 16.54 -18.71 -29.71
C THR A 485 17.25 -18.31 -28.43
N LEU A 486 16.53 -18.00 -27.36
CA LEU A 486 17.13 -17.65 -26.06
C LEU A 486 17.81 -18.85 -25.41
N ILE A 487 17.16 -20.03 -25.41
CA ILE A 487 17.72 -21.27 -24.84
C ILE A 487 18.96 -21.74 -25.61
N GLU A 488 18.94 -21.65 -26.95
CA GLU A 488 20.10 -22.00 -27.79
C GLU A 488 21.28 -21.05 -27.57
N PHE A 489 21.01 -19.76 -27.38
CA PHE A 489 22.05 -18.78 -27.07
C PHE A 489 22.70 -19.04 -25.69
N PHE A 490 21.93 -19.31 -24.64
CA PHE A 490 22.50 -19.62 -23.32
C PHE A 490 23.31 -20.92 -23.27
N LYS A 491 22.97 -21.92 -24.10
CA LYS A 491 23.78 -23.13 -24.28
C LYS A 491 25.13 -22.86 -24.93
N SER A 492 25.25 -21.80 -25.74
CA SER A 492 26.52 -21.42 -26.38
C SER A 492 27.52 -20.77 -25.40
N ILE A 493 27.04 -20.14 -24.33
CA ILE A 493 27.88 -19.47 -23.31
C ILE A 493 28.52 -20.49 -22.35
N THR A 494 27.88 -21.64 -22.13
CA THR A 494 28.40 -22.73 -21.29
C THR A 494 29.48 -23.58 -21.98
N GLN A 495 29.82 -23.30 -23.25
CA GLN A 495 30.83 -24.03 -24.04
C GLN A 495 32.11 -23.20 -24.32
N LEU A 496 32.59 -22.40 -23.37
CA LEU A 496 33.95 -21.87 -23.46
C LEU A 496 34.96 -22.90 -22.94
N ALA A 497 36.00 -23.14 -23.75
CA ALA A 497 37.00 -24.19 -23.58
C ALA A 497 37.80 -24.04 -22.27
N SER A 498 38.13 -25.17 -21.64
CA SER A 498 38.79 -25.27 -20.32
C SER A 498 40.28 -24.92 -20.31
N GLU A 499 40.81 -24.35 -21.38
CA GLU A 499 42.25 -24.12 -21.56
C GLU A 499 42.51 -22.61 -21.59
N GLU A 500 42.55 -22.00 -20.42
CA GLU A 500 43.23 -20.74 -20.05
C GLU A 500 42.48 -20.07 -18.89
N THR A 501 42.53 -20.71 -17.73
CA THR A 501 42.40 -19.99 -16.46
C THR A 501 43.51 -20.48 -15.56
N THR A 502 44.51 -19.62 -15.36
CA THR A 502 45.38 -19.69 -14.18
C THR A 502 44.49 -19.68 -12.95
N ARG A 503 44.28 -20.85 -12.36
CA ARG A 503 43.55 -21.01 -11.10
C ARG A 503 44.24 -20.17 -10.03
N PRO A 504 43.55 -19.27 -9.32
CA PRO A 504 44.05 -18.80 -8.05
C PRO A 504 44.09 -20.02 -7.13
N VAL A 505 45.28 -20.33 -6.59
CA VAL A 505 45.39 -21.25 -5.47
C VAL A 505 44.55 -20.65 -4.34
N LEU A 506 43.46 -21.33 -3.97
CA LEU A 506 42.74 -21.05 -2.74
C LEU A 506 43.72 -21.26 -1.58
N PHE A 507 44.28 -20.16 -1.09
CA PHE A 507 44.89 -20.15 0.24
C PHE A 507 43.72 -20.20 1.22
N ASP A 508 43.51 -21.36 1.84
CA ASP A 508 42.58 -21.56 2.94
C ASP A 508 43.30 -21.12 4.24
N PRO A 509 43.03 -19.92 4.79
CA PRO A 509 43.67 -19.45 6.00
C PRO A 509 43.22 -20.23 7.25
N GLU A 510 42.25 -21.14 7.14
CA GLU A 510 41.78 -22.01 8.23
C GLU A 510 42.34 -23.44 8.16
N ALA A 511 43.06 -23.80 7.09
CA ALA A 511 43.70 -25.11 6.98
C ALA A 511 44.78 -25.34 8.05
N SER A 512 45.41 -24.28 8.55
CA SER A 512 46.39 -24.31 9.64
C SER A 512 45.77 -24.38 11.04
N LEU A 513 44.44 -24.29 11.17
CA LEU A 513 43.71 -24.35 12.44
C LEU A 513 42.99 -25.68 12.68
N ARG A 514 43.06 -26.62 11.73
CA ARG A 514 42.57 -27.99 11.92
C ARG A 514 43.58 -28.77 12.73
N LEU A 515 43.53 -28.60 14.05
CA LEU A 515 44.21 -29.50 14.98
C LEU A 515 43.70 -30.92 14.76
N ASN A 516 44.63 -31.86 14.60
CA ASN A 516 44.33 -33.27 14.48
C ASN A 516 43.55 -33.71 15.75
N PRO A 517 42.40 -34.39 15.62
CA PRO A 517 41.64 -34.91 16.77
C PRO A 517 42.50 -35.76 17.73
N ASP A 518 43.55 -36.41 17.23
CA ASP A 518 44.47 -37.21 18.04
C ASP A 518 45.47 -36.35 18.84
N GLU A 519 45.79 -35.14 18.38
CA GLU A 519 46.65 -34.18 19.10
C GLU A 519 45.90 -33.49 20.23
N ILE A 520 44.58 -33.27 20.08
CA ILE A 520 43.72 -32.68 21.11
C ILE A 520 43.64 -33.59 22.36
N ASN A 521 43.70 -34.92 22.17
CA ASN A 521 43.73 -35.88 23.28
C ASN A 521 45.01 -35.82 24.13
N HIS A 522 46.10 -35.18 23.67
CA HIS A 522 47.29 -34.94 24.48
C HIS A 522 47.16 -33.73 25.42
N PHE A 523 46.26 -32.79 25.11
CA PHE A 523 46.09 -31.54 25.87
C PHE A 523 44.89 -31.54 26.82
N ILE A 524 43.97 -32.49 26.69
CA ILE A 524 42.84 -32.65 27.61
C ILE A 524 43.21 -33.65 28.70
N LYS A 525 43.53 -33.15 29.91
CA LYS A 525 43.56 -34.01 31.10
C LYS A 525 42.14 -34.47 31.42
N PRO A 526 41.90 -35.76 31.72
CA PRO A 526 40.60 -36.24 32.14
C PRO A 526 40.10 -35.46 33.37
N PHE A 527 38.85 -34.99 33.30
CA PHE A 527 38.17 -34.37 34.42
C PHE A 527 37.89 -35.45 35.47
N GLU A 528 38.56 -35.41 36.62
CA GLU A 528 38.23 -36.31 37.74
C GLU A 528 36.85 -35.94 38.31
N PRO A 529 35.95 -36.92 38.50
CA PRO A 529 34.65 -36.66 39.09
C PRO A 529 34.81 -36.37 40.59
N PHE A 530 34.34 -35.20 41.01
CA PHE A 530 34.09 -34.89 42.42
C PHE A 530 33.03 -35.84 42.98
N THR A 531 33.47 -36.95 43.57
CA THR A 531 32.70 -37.77 44.51
C THR A 531 33.29 -37.63 45.89
N SER A 532 32.82 -36.66 46.68
CA SER A 532 32.55 -36.79 48.13
C SER A 532 32.34 -35.41 48.75
N LEU A 533 31.11 -35.10 49.15
CA LEU A 533 30.81 -34.23 50.31
C LEU A 533 29.34 -34.41 50.68
N ALA A 534 29.08 -35.55 51.31
CA ALA A 534 27.97 -35.76 52.22
C ALA A 534 28.46 -36.70 53.33
N ALA A 535 29.10 -36.09 54.32
CA ALA A 535 29.27 -36.59 55.68
C ALA A 535 29.25 -35.37 56.61
#